data_AF-A0A1I2NV23-F1
#
_entry.id   AF-A0A1I2NV23-F1
#
_cell.length_a   1.000
_cell.length_b   1.000
_cell.length_c   1.000
_cell.angle_alpha   90.00
_cell.angle_beta   90.00
_cell.angle_gamma   90.00
#
_symmetry.space_group_name_H-M   'P 1'
#
loop_
_entity.id
_entity.type
_entity.pdbx_description
1 polymer ?
#
loop_
_entity_poly.entity_id
_entity_poly.type
_entity_poly.pdbx_seq_one_letter_code
_entity_poly.pdbx_strand_id
1 'polypeptide(L)'
;MEDIKIRIELNPAKDGIIAFPKDTRIGSNKALVIGTNGTYRIVDADEMDKIMEELGDDRIGAPIGSDYIMCMNADKIVKADGGSYFIGSALVMKIDTTGMVVDLRDDDIKQIECLFASRIVTLTAKGESFSAYELDY
;
A
#
# COMPACT_ATOMS: atom_id res chain seq x y z
N MET A 1 -0.94 -22.81 20.24
CA MET A 1 -0.10 -21.61 19.98
C MET A 1 1.19 -21.83 20.74
N GLU A 2 2.33 -21.84 20.04
CA GLU A 2 3.65 -21.88 20.70
C GLU A 2 4.12 -20.43 20.90
N ASP A 3 4.44 -20.06 22.14
CA ASP A 3 4.86 -18.71 22.51
C ASP A 3 6.33 -18.46 22.12
N ILE A 4 6.63 -17.25 21.63
CA ILE A 4 8.00 -16.81 21.36
C ILE A 4 8.73 -16.55 22.69
N LYS A 5 9.88 -17.19 22.91
CA LYS A 5 10.72 -16.98 24.10
C LYS A 5 12.12 -16.53 23.71
N ILE A 6 12.40 -15.25 23.93
CA ILE A 6 13.72 -14.62 23.69
C ILE A 6 14.40 -14.35 25.02
N ARG A 7 15.71 -14.64 25.12
CA ARG A 7 16.53 -14.30 26.28
C ARG A 7 17.66 -13.37 25.83
N ILE A 8 17.56 -12.10 26.21
CA ILE A 8 18.57 -11.07 25.96
C ILE A 8 19.25 -10.76 27.30
N GLU A 9 20.51 -11.14 27.44
CA GLU A 9 21.34 -10.94 28.63
C GLU A 9 22.36 -9.82 28.46
N LEU A 10 22.32 -9.10 27.33
CA LEU A 10 23.32 -8.08 26.94
C LEU A 10 24.75 -8.66 26.91
N ASN A 11 24.84 -9.96 26.65
CA ASN A 11 26.10 -10.66 26.44
C ASN A 11 26.00 -11.32 25.06
N PRO A 12 26.61 -10.75 24.02
CA PRO A 12 26.43 -11.24 22.65
C PRO A 12 26.91 -12.69 22.44
N ALA A 13 27.69 -13.26 23.36
CA ALA A 13 28.08 -14.66 23.33
C ALA A 13 27.09 -15.62 24.04
N LYS A 14 26.14 -15.08 24.83
CA LYS A 14 25.13 -15.85 25.59
C LYS A 14 23.69 -15.51 25.21
N ASP A 15 23.48 -14.39 24.54
CA ASP A 15 22.19 -14.02 23.95
C ASP A 15 21.75 -15.12 22.97
N GLY A 16 20.48 -15.53 23.04
CA GLY A 16 20.00 -16.66 22.24
C GLY A 16 18.49 -16.77 22.10
N ILE A 17 18.06 -17.42 21.02
CA ILE A 17 16.66 -17.75 20.72
C ILE A 17 16.37 -19.13 21.30
N ILE A 18 15.42 -19.21 22.24
CA ILE A 18 15.09 -20.47 22.96
C ILE A 18 14.02 -21.27 22.21
N ALA A 19 13.10 -20.59 21.53
CA ALA A 19 12.08 -21.19 20.66
C ALA A 19 11.71 -20.19 19.56
N PHE A 20 11.69 -20.67 18.32
CA PHE A 20 11.29 -19.88 17.15
C PHE A 20 10.20 -20.66 16.40
N PRO A 21 9.00 -20.10 16.19
CA PRO A 21 7.95 -20.74 15.41
C PRO A 21 8.47 -21.08 14.00
N LYS A 22 8.14 -22.27 13.50
CA LYS A 22 8.51 -22.70 12.13
C LYS A 22 7.94 -21.80 11.04
N ASP A 23 6.87 -21.06 11.34
CA ASP A 23 6.20 -20.12 10.42
C ASP A 23 6.58 -18.66 10.66
N THR A 24 7.74 -18.40 11.28
CA THR A 24 8.21 -17.02 11.45
C THR A 24 8.70 -16.50 10.10
N ARG A 25 7.83 -15.77 9.41
CA ARG A 25 8.15 -15.07 8.17
C ARG A 25 8.82 -13.74 8.50
N ILE A 26 9.95 -13.45 7.87
CA ILE A 26 10.44 -12.07 7.78
C ILE A 26 9.42 -11.37 6.88
N GLY A 27 8.59 -10.50 7.46
CA GLY A 27 7.59 -9.76 6.70
C GLY A 27 8.28 -8.91 5.64
N SER A 28 8.11 -9.27 4.36
CA SER A 28 8.44 -8.34 3.29
C SER A 28 7.23 -7.44 3.12
N ASN A 29 7.37 -6.18 3.49
CA ASN A 29 6.36 -5.16 3.26
C ASN A 29 6.32 -4.94 1.74
N LYS A 30 5.44 -5.64 1.01
CA LYS A 30 5.46 -5.62 -0.46
C LYS A 30 4.67 -4.46 -1.02
N ALA A 31 3.55 -4.15 -0.40
CA ALA A 31 2.66 -3.11 -0.87
C ALA A 31 1.91 -2.44 0.28
N LEU A 32 1.28 -1.32 -0.06
CA LEU A 32 0.47 -0.51 0.83
C LEU A 32 -0.93 -0.41 0.24
N VAL A 33 -1.95 -0.83 0.97
CA VAL A 33 -3.34 -0.52 0.61
C VAL A 33 -3.69 0.80 1.27
N ILE A 34 -4.05 1.81 0.48
CA ILE A 34 -4.40 3.16 0.95
C ILE A 34 -5.78 3.59 0.45
N GLY A 35 -6.61 4.05 1.37
CA GLY A 35 -7.90 4.63 1.10
C GLY A 35 -7.80 6.13 0.79
N THR A 36 -8.69 6.61 -0.06
CA THR A 36 -8.95 8.04 -0.29
C THR A 36 -9.31 8.81 0.98
N ASN A 37 -9.70 8.13 2.05
CA ASN A 37 -9.88 8.68 3.40
C ASN A 37 -8.57 8.84 4.21
N GLY A 38 -7.42 8.49 3.62
CA GLY A 38 -6.10 8.54 4.26
C GLY A 38 -5.75 7.34 5.14
N THR A 39 -6.67 6.40 5.35
CA THR A 39 -6.36 5.17 6.11
C THR A 39 -5.56 4.20 5.26
N TYR A 40 -4.56 3.54 5.84
CA TYR A 40 -3.74 2.57 5.13
C TYR A 40 -3.41 1.34 5.96
N ARG A 41 -2.96 0.29 5.27
CA ARG A 41 -2.35 -0.91 5.87
C ARG A 41 -1.28 -1.47 4.96
N ILE A 42 -0.31 -2.14 5.55
CA ILE A 42 0.77 -2.83 4.84
C ILE A 42 0.30 -4.24 4.52
N VAL A 43 0.64 -4.73 3.33
CA VAL A 43 0.33 -6.09 2.89
C VAL A 43 1.60 -6.82 2.46
N ASP A 44 1.61 -8.13 2.66
CA ASP A 44 2.68 -9.02 2.20
C ASP A 44 2.48 -9.44 0.74
N ALA A 45 3.37 -10.29 0.21
CA ALA A 45 3.30 -10.77 -1.17
C ALA A 45 2.02 -11.58 -1.44
N ASP A 46 1.65 -12.49 -0.53
CA ASP A 46 0.51 -13.39 -0.71
C ASP A 46 -0.80 -12.59 -0.79
N GLU A 47 -0.94 -11.54 0.04
CA GLU A 47 -2.10 -10.67 0.02
C GLU A 47 -2.08 -9.69 -1.16
N MET A 48 -0.92 -9.17 -1.54
CA MET A 48 -0.75 -8.35 -2.74
C MET A 48 -1.22 -9.09 -4.00
N ASP A 49 -0.79 -10.35 -4.16
CA ASP A 49 -1.16 -11.18 -5.31
C ASP A 49 -2.68 -11.44 -5.37
N LYS A 50 -3.30 -11.72 -4.21
CA LYS A 50 -4.77 -11.87 -4.13
C LYS A 50 -5.51 -10.61 -4.53
N ILE A 51 -5.08 -9.44 -4.04
CA ILE A 51 -5.70 -8.15 -4.41
C ILE A 51 -5.55 -7.91 -5.92
N MET A 52 -4.37 -8.22 -6.48
CA MET A 52 -4.12 -8.05 -7.92
C MET A 52 -4.94 -9.00 -8.80
N GLU A 53 -5.25 -10.21 -8.31
CA GLU A 53 -6.16 -11.16 -8.94
C GLU A 53 -7.62 -10.68 -8.84
N GLU A 54 -8.05 -10.22 -7.67
CA GLU A 54 -9.40 -9.69 -7.44
C GLU A 54 -9.70 -8.42 -8.24
N LEU A 55 -8.69 -7.57 -8.47
CA LEU A 55 -8.82 -6.40 -9.34
C LEU A 55 -9.04 -6.78 -10.81
N GLY A 56 -8.59 -7.97 -11.23
CA GLY A 56 -8.80 -8.51 -12.57
C GLY A 56 -8.24 -7.62 -13.69
N ASP A 57 -8.87 -7.74 -14.86
CA ASP A 57 -8.48 -7.01 -16.08
C ASP A 57 -8.94 -5.54 -16.08
N ASP A 58 -9.92 -5.20 -15.24
CA ASP A 58 -10.45 -3.83 -15.08
C ASP A 58 -9.57 -2.96 -14.18
N ARG A 59 -8.37 -3.43 -13.85
CA ARG A 59 -7.40 -2.67 -13.09
C ARG A 59 -6.74 -1.59 -13.92
N ILE A 60 -6.56 -0.43 -13.33
CA ILE A 60 -5.78 0.67 -13.89
C ILE A 60 -4.57 0.93 -13.00
N GLY A 61 -3.41 1.07 -13.65
CA GLY A 61 -2.18 1.53 -13.02
C GLY A 61 -1.99 3.03 -13.24
N ALA A 62 -1.60 3.75 -12.19
CA ALA A 62 -1.21 5.16 -12.29
C ALA A 62 0.05 5.41 -11.45
N PRO A 63 1.01 6.20 -11.96
CA PRO A 63 2.20 6.55 -11.20
C PRO A 63 1.85 7.44 -10.01
N ILE A 64 2.54 7.24 -8.89
CA ILE A 64 2.51 8.15 -7.75
C ILE A 64 3.94 8.59 -7.43
N GLY A 65 4.32 9.77 -7.91
CA GLY A 65 5.73 10.17 -7.95
C GLY A 65 6.54 9.35 -8.97
N SER A 66 7.85 9.23 -8.76
CA SER A 66 8.77 8.55 -9.68
C SER A 66 8.93 7.06 -9.40
N ASP A 67 8.75 6.64 -8.15
CA ASP A 67 9.23 5.34 -7.66
C ASP A 67 8.10 4.36 -7.38
N TYR A 68 6.84 4.81 -7.47
CA TYR A 68 5.69 4.06 -7.03
C TYR A 68 4.60 4.00 -8.10
N ILE A 69 3.90 2.88 -8.13
CA ILE A 69 2.71 2.67 -8.97
C ILE A 69 1.56 2.33 -8.04
N MET A 70 0.41 2.95 -8.27
CA MET A 70 -0.84 2.54 -7.66
C MET A 70 -1.69 1.75 -8.65
N CYS A 71 -2.32 0.69 -8.18
CA CYS A 71 -3.31 -0.09 -8.91
C CYS A 71 -4.67 0.09 -8.25
N MET A 72 -5.69 0.33 -9.07
CA MET A 72 -7.06 0.59 -8.63
C MET A 72 -8.08 -0.02 -9.59
N ASN A 73 -9.31 -0.17 -9.13
CA ASN A 73 -10.42 -0.61 -9.97
C ASN A 73 -10.92 0.56 -10.83
N ALA A 74 -10.95 0.40 -12.16
CA ALA A 74 -11.39 1.41 -13.11
C ALA A 74 -12.84 1.88 -12.90
N ASP A 75 -13.73 0.99 -12.44
CA ASP A 75 -15.15 1.29 -12.18
C ASP A 75 -15.34 2.30 -11.05
N LYS A 76 -14.29 2.56 -10.29
CA LYS A 76 -14.26 3.53 -9.19
C LYS A 76 -13.72 4.89 -9.62
N ILE A 77 -13.45 5.08 -10.90
CA ILE A 77 -13.06 6.37 -11.47
C ILE A 77 -14.30 7.13 -11.92
N VAL A 78 -14.45 8.35 -11.41
CA VAL A 78 -15.52 9.28 -11.76
C VAL A 78 -14.96 10.48 -12.51
N LYS A 79 -15.73 11.02 -13.45
CA LYS A 79 -15.38 12.27 -14.14
C LYS A 79 -16.20 13.42 -13.56
N ALA A 80 -15.53 14.50 -13.17
CA ALA A 80 -16.16 15.70 -12.64
C ALA A 80 -15.31 16.93 -13.01
N ASP A 81 -15.94 18.07 -13.29
CA ASP A 81 -15.25 19.35 -13.56
C ASP A 81 -14.05 19.26 -14.53
N GLY A 82 -14.17 18.44 -15.57
CA GLY A 82 -13.10 18.22 -16.56
C GLY A 82 -11.95 17.29 -16.11
N GLY A 83 -11.91 16.87 -14.85
CA GLY A 83 -10.93 15.93 -14.28
C GLY A 83 -11.47 14.51 -14.09
N SER A 84 -10.56 13.59 -13.78
CA SER A 84 -10.87 12.21 -13.40
C SER A 84 -10.41 11.96 -11.97
N TYR A 85 -11.26 11.31 -11.17
CA TYR A 85 -11.02 11.09 -9.75
C TYR A 85 -11.30 9.66 -9.36
N PHE A 86 -10.42 9.07 -8.58
CA PHE A 86 -10.60 7.75 -7.99
C PHE A 86 -11.22 7.83 -6.60
N ILE A 87 -12.19 6.97 -6.31
CA ILE A 87 -12.85 6.87 -4.99
C ILE A 87 -12.74 5.43 -4.46
N GLY A 88 -12.17 5.28 -3.27
CA GLY A 88 -12.01 3.96 -2.64
C GLY A 88 -10.59 3.73 -2.14
N SER A 89 -10.09 2.52 -2.32
CA SER A 89 -8.74 2.11 -1.90
C SER A 89 -7.90 1.59 -3.07
N ALA A 90 -6.64 2.01 -3.12
CA ALA A 90 -5.67 1.57 -4.12
C ALA A 90 -4.57 0.73 -3.46
N LEU A 91 -3.96 -0.17 -4.24
CA LEU A 91 -2.76 -0.91 -3.88
C LEU A 91 -1.55 -0.16 -4.44
N VAL A 92 -0.64 0.28 -3.59
CA VAL A 92 0.57 1.01 -3.97
C VAL A 92 1.79 0.13 -3.78
N MET A 93 2.61 0.05 -4.83
CA MET A 93 3.84 -0.73 -4.88
C MET A 93 5.01 0.17 -5.25
N LYS A 94 6.20 -0.15 -4.75
CA LYS A 94 7.44 0.43 -5.23
C LYS A 94 8.00 -0.41 -6.36
N ILE A 95 8.46 0.27 -7.40
CA ILE A 95 9.13 -0.37 -8.53
C ILE A 95 10.58 0.09 -8.60
N ASP A 96 11.48 -0.80 -9.00
CA ASP A 96 12.85 -0.43 -9.31
C ASP A 96 13.00 0.08 -10.76
N THR A 97 14.24 0.43 -11.14
CA THR A 97 14.56 0.91 -12.49
C THR A 97 14.31 -0.11 -13.60
N THR A 98 14.11 -1.38 -13.25
CA THR A 98 13.77 -2.46 -14.18
C THR A 98 12.26 -2.72 -14.24
N GLY A 99 11.46 -2.00 -13.43
CA GLY A 99 10.02 -2.16 -13.33
C GLY A 99 9.59 -3.31 -12.41
N MET A 100 10.51 -3.89 -11.63
CA MET A 100 10.21 -4.98 -10.70
C MET A 100 9.71 -4.45 -9.37
N VAL A 101 8.73 -5.13 -8.77
CA VAL A 101 8.21 -4.80 -7.44
C VAL A 101 9.27 -5.10 -6.38
N VAL A 102 9.56 -4.11 -5.54
CA VAL A 102 10.53 -4.21 -4.44
C VAL A 102 9.88 -3.86 -3.10
N ASP A 103 10.55 -4.26 -2.02
CA ASP A 103 10.05 -4.05 -0.66
C ASP A 103 9.94 -2.56 -0.31
N LEU A 104 8.82 -2.20 0.33
CA LEU A 104 8.58 -0.91 0.95
C LEU A 104 9.33 -0.81 2.28
N ARG A 105 10.10 0.26 2.45
CA ARG A 105 10.70 0.66 3.72
C ARG A 105 9.79 1.65 4.44
N ASP A 106 10.04 1.90 5.72
CA ASP A 106 9.26 2.86 6.51
C ASP A 106 9.24 4.27 5.90
N ASP A 107 10.35 4.68 5.28
CA ASP A 107 10.41 5.97 4.58
C ASP A 107 9.58 5.98 3.29
N ASP A 108 9.47 4.82 2.61
CA ASP A 108 8.60 4.69 1.45
C ASP A 108 7.14 4.85 1.84
N ILE A 109 6.72 4.27 2.97
CA ILE A 109 5.35 4.39 3.49
C ILE A 109 5.01 5.87 3.71
N LYS A 110 5.86 6.60 4.43
CA LYS A 110 5.66 8.04 4.69
C LYS A 110 5.62 8.86 3.40
N GLN A 111 6.47 8.51 2.43
CA GLN A 111 6.51 9.19 1.14
C GLN A 111 5.24 8.93 0.34
N ILE A 112 4.76 7.68 0.30
CA ILE A 112 3.50 7.32 -0.35
C ILE A 112 2.35 8.08 0.31
N GLU A 113 2.25 8.09 1.63
CA GLU A 113 1.20 8.85 2.34
C GLU A 113 1.21 10.33 1.97
N CYS A 114 2.39 10.96 1.95
CA CYS A 114 2.55 12.37 1.61
C CYS A 114 2.16 12.66 0.16
N LEU A 115 2.67 11.87 -0.79
CA LEU A 115 2.34 12.00 -2.22
C LEU A 115 0.85 11.75 -2.44
N PHE A 116 0.28 10.77 -1.74
CA PHE A 116 -1.12 10.39 -1.92
C PHE A 116 -2.04 11.50 -1.39
N ALA A 117 -1.80 11.96 -0.17
CA ALA A 117 -2.55 13.04 0.47
C ALA A 117 -2.48 14.36 -0.32
N SER A 118 -1.36 14.64 -1.00
CA SER A 118 -1.19 15.86 -1.80
C SER A 118 -2.18 15.99 -2.96
N ARG A 119 -2.80 14.88 -3.38
CA ARG A 119 -3.78 14.81 -4.47
C ARG A 119 -5.18 14.43 -4.01
N ILE A 120 -5.42 14.37 -2.69
CA ILE A 120 -6.76 14.17 -2.17
C ILE A 120 -7.53 15.48 -2.26
N VAL A 121 -8.65 15.42 -2.98
CA VAL A 121 -9.64 16.49 -3.07
C VAL A 121 -10.94 16.05 -2.42
N THR A 122 -11.79 17.02 -2.10
CA THR A 122 -13.17 16.76 -1.67
C THR A 122 -14.10 16.98 -2.86
N LEU A 123 -14.81 15.93 -3.25
CA LEU A 123 -15.89 16.03 -4.22
C LEU A 123 -17.21 16.16 -3.47
N THR A 124 -18.06 17.09 -3.91
CA THR A 124 -19.39 17.31 -3.35
C THR A 124 -20.45 17.02 -4.40
N ALA A 125 -21.37 16.11 -4.11
CA ALA A 125 -22.49 15.76 -4.98
C ALA A 125 -23.77 15.63 -4.16
N LYS A 126 -24.84 16.32 -4.59
CA LYS A 126 -26.17 16.27 -3.94
C LYS A 126 -26.15 16.53 -2.41
N GLY A 127 -25.20 17.33 -1.94
CA GLY A 127 -25.03 17.66 -0.51
C GLY A 127 -24.17 16.68 0.29
N GLU A 128 -23.74 15.56 -0.32
CA GLU A 128 -22.76 14.64 0.27
C GLU A 128 -21.36 15.01 -0.20
N SER A 129 -20.37 14.84 0.69
CA SER A 129 -18.96 15.08 0.38
C SER A 129 -18.14 13.83 0.63
N PHE A 130 -17.24 13.51 -0.30
CA PHE A 130 -16.36 12.36 -0.21
C PHE A 130 -14.95 12.73 -0.67
N SER A 131 -13.95 12.12 -0.04
CA SER A 131 -12.56 12.23 -0.45
C SER A 131 -12.33 11.44 -1.74
N ALA A 132 -11.62 12.04 -2.68
CA ALA A 132 -11.26 11.40 -3.94
C ALA A 132 -9.81 11.75 -4.30
N TYR A 133 -9.15 10.84 -5.00
CA TYR A 133 -7.80 11.03 -5.50
C TYR A 133 -7.84 11.58 -6.93
N GLU A 134 -7.24 12.73 -7.17
CA GLU A 134 -7.12 13.33 -8.50
C GLU A 134 -6.13 12.57 -9.38
N LEU A 135 -6.57 12.14 -10.57
CA LEU A 135 -5.76 11.41 -11.54
C LEU A 135 -5.27 12.34 -12.63
N ASP A 136 -3.96 12.32 -12.91
CA ASP A 136 -3.36 13.03 -14.04
C ASP A 136 -3.54 12.17 -15.30
N TYR A 137 -4.48 12.53 -16.17
CA TYR A 137 -4.61 11.97 -17.52
C TYR A 137 -4.59 13.06 -18.58
#